data_AF-A0A6M0HYN2-F1
#
_entry.id   AF-A0A6M0HYN2-F1
#
_cell.length_a   1.000
_cell.length_b   1.000
_cell.length_c   1.000
_cell.angle_alpha   90.00
_cell.angle_beta   90.00
_cell.angle_gamma   90.00
#
_symmetry.space_group_name_H-M   'P 1'
#
loop_
_entity.id
_entity.type
_entity.pdbx_description
1 polymer ?
#
loop_
_entity_poly.entity_id
_entity_poly.type
_entity_poly.pdbx_seq_one_letter_code
_entity_poly.pdbx_strand_id
1 'polypeptide(L)'
;MSKQNLSEPRVATARGAVHNSICFNLAAAHLEAARQHSAAADAHAFAAELHFEALVPEEDFDPSAHQEAVSASADAAIQTDTATESTALTGDAICNPHDAQREANDALRQAEDGEDPRDSHANAAKQHASLSAHHAQATHDFAPNSQEAQEAAAEANSAAMRAEDAVTAAKVP
;
A
#
# COMPACT_ATOMS: atom_id res chain seq x y z
N MET A 1 -65.57 -4.19 -23.95
CA MET A 1 -64.53 -5.21 -23.72
C MET A 1 -63.18 -4.64 -24.18
N SER A 2 -62.43 -3.98 -23.29
CA SER A 2 -61.09 -3.47 -23.59
C SER A 2 -60.04 -4.48 -23.18
N LYS A 3 -59.21 -4.93 -24.13
CA LYS A 3 -58.04 -5.75 -23.88
C LYS A 3 -56.94 -4.86 -23.29
N GLN A 4 -56.51 -5.14 -22.06
CA GLN A 4 -55.34 -4.52 -21.45
C GLN A 4 -54.09 -5.02 -22.18
N ASN A 5 -53.33 -4.07 -22.72
CA ASN A 5 -52.04 -4.30 -23.34
C ASN A 5 -51.01 -4.42 -22.21
N LEU A 6 -50.63 -5.64 -21.85
CA LEU A 6 -49.53 -5.91 -20.91
C LEU A 6 -48.22 -5.87 -21.68
N SER A 7 -47.69 -4.66 -21.88
CA SER A 7 -46.29 -4.47 -22.23
C SER A 7 -45.46 -4.66 -20.96
N GLU A 8 -44.83 -5.83 -20.81
CA GLU A 8 -43.87 -6.11 -19.74
C GLU A 8 -42.57 -5.31 -19.95
N PRO A 9 -42.02 -4.67 -18.90
CA PRO A 9 -40.61 -4.35 -18.82
C PRO A 9 -40.02 -5.08 -17.60
N ARG A 10 -39.73 -6.38 -17.71
CA ARG A 10 -39.13 -7.15 -16.60
C ARG A 10 -37.72 -7.68 -16.87
N VAL A 11 -37.18 -7.49 -18.06
CA VAL A 11 -35.85 -8.01 -18.43
C VAL A 11 -34.72 -6.97 -18.22
N ALA A 12 -35.06 -5.67 -18.10
CA ALA A 12 -34.08 -4.61 -17.89
C ALA A 12 -33.56 -4.50 -16.43
N THR A 13 -34.24 -5.11 -15.45
CA THR A 13 -33.93 -4.95 -14.02
C THR A 13 -32.87 -5.91 -13.49
N ALA A 14 -32.81 -7.15 -13.97
CA ALA A 14 -31.83 -8.13 -13.45
C ALA A 14 -30.40 -7.87 -13.99
N ARG A 15 -30.27 -7.52 -15.28
CA ARG A 15 -28.96 -7.27 -15.90
C ARG A 15 -28.30 -5.98 -15.37
N GLY A 16 -29.10 -4.94 -15.11
CA GLY A 16 -28.64 -3.72 -14.46
C GLY A 16 -28.22 -3.93 -13.00
N ALA A 17 -28.97 -4.75 -12.25
CA ALA A 17 -28.63 -5.08 -10.87
C ALA A 17 -27.31 -5.88 -10.75
N VAL A 18 -27.09 -6.85 -11.64
CA VAL A 18 -25.85 -7.64 -11.67
C VAL A 18 -24.65 -6.76 -12.05
N HIS A 19 -24.79 -5.89 -13.06
CA HIS A 19 -23.72 -4.97 -13.47
C HIS A 19 -23.33 -4.01 -12.34
N ASN A 20 -24.31 -3.39 -11.68
CA ASN A 20 -24.04 -2.50 -10.54
C ASN A 20 -23.32 -3.24 -9.40
N SER A 21 -23.75 -4.46 -9.04
CA SER A 21 -23.09 -5.24 -7.98
C SER A 21 -21.63 -5.58 -8.30
N ILE A 22 -21.31 -5.87 -9.57
CA ILE A 22 -19.92 -6.14 -9.99
C ILE A 22 -19.07 -4.88 -9.86
N CYS A 23 -19.58 -3.72 -10.32
CA CYS A 23 -18.88 -2.44 -10.18
C CYS A 23 -18.64 -2.05 -8.73
N PHE A 24 -19.62 -2.24 -7.83
CA PHE A 24 -19.45 -1.96 -6.41
C PHE A 24 -18.40 -2.87 -5.75
N ASN A 25 -18.41 -4.17 -6.05
CA ASN A 25 -17.44 -5.10 -5.47
C ASN A 25 -16.01 -4.80 -5.96
N LEU A 26 -15.86 -4.42 -7.23
CA LEU A 26 -14.57 -4.04 -7.78
C LEU A 26 -14.05 -2.74 -7.17
N ALA A 27 -14.91 -1.72 -7.02
CA ALA A 27 -14.58 -0.48 -6.32
C ALA A 27 -14.10 -0.73 -4.88
N ALA A 28 -14.79 -1.62 -4.16
CA ALA A 28 -14.41 -1.99 -2.80
C ALA A 28 -13.06 -2.72 -2.76
N ALA A 29 -12.77 -3.60 -3.73
CA ALA A 29 -11.49 -4.29 -3.81
C ALA A 29 -10.33 -3.31 -4.08
N HIS A 30 -10.49 -2.36 -5.01
CA HIS A 30 -9.49 -1.33 -5.23
C HIS A 30 -9.32 -0.41 -4.00
N LEU A 31 -10.40 -0.04 -3.33
CA LEU A 31 -10.31 0.76 -2.10
C LEU A 31 -9.51 0.02 -1.01
N GLU A 32 -9.77 -1.27 -0.83
CA GLU A 32 -9.02 -2.08 0.13
C GLU A 32 -7.55 -2.20 -0.26
N ALA A 33 -7.24 -2.44 -1.54
CA ALA A 33 -5.86 -2.45 -2.02
C ALA A 33 -5.15 -1.10 -1.79
N ALA A 34 -5.85 0.03 -1.99
CA ALA A 34 -5.30 1.35 -1.72
C ALA A 34 -4.94 1.54 -0.23
N ARG A 35 -5.80 1.05 0.68
CA ARG A 35 -5.55 1.07 2.13
C ARG A 35 -4.37 0.20 2.54
N GLN A 36 -4.31 -1.02 2.05
CA GLN A 36 -3.23 -1.94 2.40
C GLN A 36 -1.88 -1.41 1.87
N HIS A 37 -1.85 -0.79 0.69
CA HIS A 37 -0.66 -0.11 0.22
C HIS A 37 -0.30 1.14 1.03
N SER A 38 -1.28 1.89 1.54
CA SER A 38 -1.01 2.98 2.49
C SER A 38 -0.36 2.47 3.77
N ALA A 39 -0.91 1.40 4.35
CA ALA A 39 -0.36 0.76 5.55
C ALA A 39 1.06 0.20 5.34
N ALA A 40 1.31 -0.44 4.19
CA ALA A 40 2.64 -0.92 3.85
C ALA A 40 3.66 0.23 3.67
N ALA A 41 3.26 1.33 3.03
CA ALA A 41 4.12 2.51 2.91
C ALA A 41 4.46 3.10 4.29
N ASP A 42 3.49 3.17 5.21
CA ASP A 42 3.68 3.65 6.58
C ASP A 42 4.63 2.74 7.37
N ALA A 43 4.46 1.42 7.28
CA ALA A 43 5.35 0.46 7.94
C ALA A 43 6.79 0.57 7.45
N HIS A 44 7.01 0.77 6.15
CA HIS A 44 8.34 1.02 5.61
C HIS A 44 8.94 2.35 6.06
N ALA A 45 8.13 3.41 6.15
CA ALA A 45 8.60 4.68 6.68
C ALA A 45 9.01 4.58 8.15
N PHE A 46 8.19 3.92 8.97
CA PHE A 46 8.49 3.66 10.37
C PHE A 46 9.77 2.82 10.55
N ALA A 47 9.94 1.75 9.75
CA ALA A 47 11.16 0.96 9.79
C ALA A 47 12.40 1.80 9.39
N ALA A 48 12.30 2.65 8.37
CA ALA A 48 13.39 3.55 7.98
C ALA A 48 13.75 4.56 9.09
N GLU A 49 12.75 5.11 9.79
CA GLU A 49 12.93 6.00 10.94
C GLU A 49 13.64 5.28 12.10
N LEU A 50 13.22 4.07 12.47
CA LEU A 50 13.88 3.29 13.53
C LEU A 50 15.32 2.90 13.19
N HIS A 51 15.60 2.54 11.93
CA HIS A 51 16.97 2.29 11.48
C HIS A 51 17.82 3.57 11.51
N PHE A 52 17.21 4.75 11.28
CA PHE A 52 17.91 6.02 11.48
C PHE A 52 18.19 6.30 12.96
N GLU A 53 17.22 6.08 13.85
CA GLU A 53 17.39 6.28 15.30
C GLU A 53 18.40 5.30 15.91
N ALA A 54 18.48 4.08 15.38
CA ALA A 54 19.46 3.07 15.78
C ALA A 54 20.89 3.37 15.27
N LEU A 55 21.08 4.37 14.41
CA LEU A 55 22.42 4.84 14.03
C LEU A 55 23.03 5.66 15.16
N VAL A 56 23.80 4.97 15.99
CA VAL A 56 24.60 5.58 17.04
C VAL A 56 26.07 5.16 16.87
N PRO A 57 27.03 5.99 17.32
CA PRO A 57 28.43 5.57 17.41
C PRO A 57 28.55 4.24 18.17
N GLU A 58 29.55 3.40 17.83
CA GLU A 58 29.72 2.06 18.45
C GLU A 58 29.76 2.09 19.99
N GLU A 59 30.21 3.21 20.57
CA GLU A 59 30.29 3.43 22.01
C GLU A 59 28.92 3.55 22.70
N ASP A 60 27.89 3.95 21.94
CA ASP A 60 26.51 4.16 22.38
C ASP A 60 25.54 3.12 21.79
N PHE A 61 26.05 2.06 21.15
CA PHE A 61 25.22 1.03 20.52
C PHE A 61 24.25 0.39 21.51
N ASP A 62 22.95 0.50 21.20
CA ASP A 62 21.88 -0.17 21.93
C ASP A 62 21.38 -1.38 21.13
N PRO A 63 21.69 -2.62 21.57
CA PRO A 63 21.17 -3.84 20.94
C PRO A 63 19.64 -3.91 20.92
N SER A 64 18.96 -3.28 21.89
CA SER A 64 17.50 -3.25 21.95
C SER A 64 16.92 -2.42 20.81
N ALA A 65 17.46 -1.22 20.58
CA ALA A 65 17.05 -0.36 19.47
C ALA A 65 17.32 -1.01 18.11
N HIS A 66 18.47 -1.68 17.95
CA HIS A 66 18.75 -2.43 16.73
C HIS A 66 17.75 -3.57 16.50
N GLN A 67 17.41 -4.34 17.54
CA GLN A 67 16.44 -5.42 17.41
C GLN A 67 15.02 -4.90 17.14
N GLU A 68 14.64 -3.74 17.67
CA GLU A 68 13.39 -3.08 17.35
C GLU A 68 13.33 -2.67 15.87
N ALA A 69 14.40 -2.08 15.33
CA ALA A 69 14.50 -1.71 13.93
C ALA A 69 14.40 -2.93 12.99
N VAL A 70 15.07 -4.04 13.32
CA VAL A 70 14.95 -5.31 12.58
C VAL A 70 13.52 -5.86 12.63
N SER A 71 12.87 -5.78 13.79
CA SER A 71 11.47 -6.23 13.95
C SER A 71 10.52 -5.41 13.08
N ALA A 72 10.73 -4.10 13.00
CA ALA A 72 9.95 -3.22 12.13
C ALA A 72 10.17 -3.54 10.64
N SER A 73 11.38 -3.94 10.23
CA SER A 73 11.62 -4.43 8.86
C SER A 73 10.81 -5.71 8.55
N ALA A 74 10.70 -6.63 9.52
CA ALA A 74 9.88 -7.83 9.36
C ALA A 74 8.39 -7.50 9.28
N ASP A 75 7.90 -6.58 10.11
CA ASP A 75 6.50 -6.10 10.06
C ASP A 75 6.19 -5.44 8.72
N ALA A 76 7.10 -4.62 8.18
CA ALA A 76 6.93 -3.99 6.87
C ALA A 76 6.86 -5.01 5.72
N ALA A 77 7.64 -6.09 5.78
CA ALA A 77 7.54 -7.20 4.82
C ALA A 77 6.18 -7.90 4.91
N ILE A 78 5.64 -8.14 6.12
CA ILE A 78 4.30 -8.72 6.31
C ILE A 78 3.19 -7.81 5.76
N GLN A 79 3.32 -6.49 5.95
CA GLN A 79 2.37 -5.53 5.37
C GLN A 79 2.43 -5.51 3.83
N THR A 80 3.62 -5.67 3.26
CA THR A 80 3.83 -5.80 1.81
C THR A 80 3.12 -7.05 1.26
N ASP A 81 3.25 -8.19 1.93
CA ASP A 81 2.54 -9.42 1.56
C ASP A 81 1.03 -9.19 1.56
N THR A 82 0.50 -8.56 2.62
CA THR A 82 -0.92 -8.24 2.77
C THR A 82 -1.41 -7.32 1.65
N ALA A 83 -0.64 -6.30 1.31
CA ALA A 83 -0.99 -5.38 0.22
C ALA A 83 -0.96 -6.05 -1.15
N THR A 84 -0.01 -6.97 -1.37
CA THR A 84 0.08 -7.79 -2.58
C THR A 84 -1.10 -8.74 -2.72
N GLU A 85 -1.52 -9.41 -1.63
CA GLU A 85 -2.72 -10.24 -1.59
C GLU A 85 -3.98 -9.43 -1.91
N SER A 86 -4.11 -8.23 -1.33
CA SER A 86 -5.24 -7.33 -1.60
C SER A 86 -5.29 -6.89 -3.07
N THR A 87 -4.14 -6.58 -3.67
CA THR A 87 -4.03 -6.27 -5.10
C THR A 87 -4.52 -7.42 -5.97
N ALA A 88 -4.19 -8.67 -5.62
CA ALA A 88 -4.63 -9.83 -6.39
C ALA A 88 -6.17 -9.96 -6.46
N LEU A 89 -6.90 -9.47 -5.45
CA LEU A 89 -8.37 -9.46 -5.43
C LEU A 89 -8.99 -8.49 -6.44
N THR A 90 -8.22 -7.48 -6.89
CA THR A 90 -8.68 -6.53 -7.91
C THR A 90 -8.66 -7.11 -9.33
N GLY A 91 -7.87 -8.17 -9.54
CA GLY A 91 -7.66 -8.77 -10.87
C GLY A 91 -6.73 -7.98 -11.78
N ASP A 92 -6.10 -6.91 -11.27
CA ASP A 92 -5.12 -6.12 -12.00
C ASP A 92 -3.79 -6.88 -12.14
N ALA A 93 -3.28 -6.96 -13.37
CA ALA A 93 -1.95 -7.49 -13.66
C ALA A 93 -0.91 -6.36 -13.57
N ILE A 94 -0.65 -5.86 -12.36
CA ILE A 94 0.37 -4.84 -12.13
C ILE A 94 1.70 -5.54 -11.83
N CYS A 95 2.79 -5.11 -12.46
CA CYS A 95 4.14 -5.64 -12.19
C CYS A 95 4.77 -5.01 -10.94
N ASN A 96 4.41 -3.76 -10.62
CA ASN A 96 4.94 -2.98 -9.50
C ASN A 96 4.79 -3.59 -8.08
N PRO A 97 3.75 -4.39 -7.71
CA PRO A 97 3.74 -5.03 -6.39
C PRO A 97 4.92 -6.01 -6.22
N HIS A 98 5.40 -6.63 -7.29
CA HIS A 98 6.60 -7.48 -7.22
C HIS A 98 7.88 -6.68 -6.98
N ASP A 99 7.97 -5.45 -7.51
CA ASP A 99 9.09 -4.57 -7.22
C ASP A 99 9.06 -4.12 -5.76
N ALA A 100 7.89 -3.72 -5.23
CA ALA A 100 7.74 -3.39 -3.82
C ALA A 100 8.12 -4.59 -2.91
N GLN A 101 7.69 -5.80 -3.27
CA GLN A 101 8.05 -7.02 -2.57
C GLN A 101 9.56 -7.31 -2.57
N ARG A 102 10.21 -7.10 -3.72
CA ARG A 102 11.66 -7.27 -3.82
C ARG A 102 12.38 -6.30 -2.88
N GLU A 103 12.04 -5.02 -2.93
CA GLU A 103 12.67 -4.00 -2.07
C GLU A 103 12.40 -4.27 -0.58
N ALA A 104 11.20 -4.74 -0.21
CA ALA A 104 10.87 -5.12 1.17
C ALA A 104 11.72 -6.29 1.67
N ASN A 105 11.87 -7.34 0.84
CA ASN A 105 12.70 -8.50 1.17
C ASN A 105 14.19 -8.12 1.22
N ASP A 106 14.65 -7.26 0.33
CA ASP A 106 16.02 -6.76 0.32
C ASP A 106 16.31 -5.93 1.59
N ALA A 107 15.38 -5.08 2.02
CA ALA A 107 15.50 -4.32 3.26
C ALA A 107 15.56 -5.23 4.49
N LEU A 108 14.71 -6.26 4.58
CA LEU A 108 14.76 -7.23 5.67
C LEU A 108 16.10 -7.97 5.71
N ARG A 109 16.55 -8.48 4.55
CA ARG A 109 17.84 -9.17 4.45
C ARG A 109 18.99 -8.26 4.88
N GLN A 110 19.01 -7.01 4.40
CA GLN A 110 20.02 -6.01 4.81
C GLN A 110 20.02 -5.81 6.32
N ALA A 111 18.85 -5.65 6.94
CA ALA A 111 18.74 -5.49 8.38
C ALA A 111 19.27 -6.72 9.15
N GLU A 112 18.97 -7.93 8.69
CA GLU A 112 19.48 -9.19 9.28
C GLU A 112 20.99 -9.36 9.11
N ASP A 113 21.53 -8.91 7.97
CA ASP A 113 22.97 -8.94 7.66
C ASP A 113 23.75 -7.82 8.37
N GLY A 114 23.07 -6.90 9.07
CA GLY A 114 23.66 -5.73 9.71
C GLY A 114 24.07 -4.62 8.72
N GLU A 115 23.55 -4.65 7.51
CA GLU A 115 23.66 -3.59 6.50
C GLU A 115 22.60 -2.50 6.75
N ASP A 116 22.76 -1.32 6.15
CA ASP A 116 21.78 -0.22 6.23
C ASP A 116 20.62 -0.44 5.24
N PRO A 117 19.38 -0.70 5.70
CA PRO A 117 18.26 -1.04 4.83
C PRO A 117 17.42 0.17 4.41
N ARG A 118 17.79 1.39 4.82
CA ARG A 118 16.90 2.57 4.70
C ARG A 118 16.60 2.96 3.27
N ASP A 119 17.57 2.87 2.36
CA ASP A 119 17.35 3.14 0.94
C ASP A 119 16.30 2.16 0.35
N SER A 120 16.37 0.88 0.72
CA SER A 120 15.43 -0.16 0.29
C SER A 120 14.03 0.08 0.88
N HIS A 121 13.93 0.46 2.16
CA HIS A 121 12.65 0.87 2.76
C HIS A 121 12.06 2.11 2.09
N ALA A 122 12.85 3.13 1.79
CA ALA A 122 12.39 4.32 1.08
C ALA A 122 11.92 4.00 -0.35
N ASN A 123 12.60 3.09 -1.05
CA ASN A 123 12.14 2.61 -2.36
C ASN A 123 10.81 1.86 -2.25
N ALA A 124 10.69 0.92 -1.30
CA ALA A 124 9.45 0.15 -1.08
C ALA A 124 8.27 1.08 -0.74
N ALA A 125 8.46 2.07 0.14
CA ALA A 125 7.45 3.06 0.50
C ALA A 125 6.95 3.85 -0.72
N LYS A 126 7.86 4.27 -1.62
CA LYS A 126 7.47 4.96 -2.87
C LYS A 126 6.67 4.07 -3.82
N GLN A 127 7.06 2.81 -3.97
CA GLN A 127 6.32 1.87 -4.81
C GLN A 127 4.90 1.66 -4.27
N HIS A 128 4.76 1.50 -2.95
CA HIS A 128 3.45 1.40 -2.31
C HIS A 128 2.63 2.69 -2.41
N ALA A 129 3.24 3.87 -2.30
CA ALA A 129 2.55 5.14 -2.55
C ALA A 129 2.01 5.22 -3.99
N SER A 130 2.82 4.83 -4.97
CA SER A 130 2.38 4.76 -6.38
C SER A 130 1.23 3.76 -6.59
N LEU A 131 1.29 2.59 -5.93
CA LEU A 131 0.24 1.58 -6.01
C LEU A 131 -1.05 2.05 -5.33
N SER A 132 -0.96 2.66 -4.15
CA SER A 132 -2.11 3.24 -3.46
C SER A 132 -2.79 4.31 -4.33
N ALA A 133 -2.03 5.19 -4.97
CA ALA A 133 -2.56 6.17 -5.91
C ALA A 133 -3.24 5.54 -7.13
N HIS A 134 -2.67 4.47 -7.70
CA HIS A 134 -3.28 3.71 -8.80
C HIS A 134 -4.63 3.12 -8.39
N HIS A 135 -4.68 2.42 -7.26
CA HIS A 135 -5.91 1.81 -6.75
C HIS A 135 -6.95 2.87 -6.33
N ALA A 136 -6.53 4.01 -5.80
CA ALA A 136 -7.43 5.12 -5.49
C ALA A 136 -8.04 5.71 -6.78
N GLN A 137 -7.27 5.84 -7.84
CA GLN A 137 -7.76 6.28 -9.15
C GLN A 137 -8.73 5.26 -9.76
N ALA A 138 -8.41 3.97 -9.72
CA ALA A 138 -9.32 2.92 -10.16
C ALA A 138 -10.63 2.92 -9.35
N THR A 139 -10.56 3.17 -8.04
CA THR A 139 -11.75 3.35 -7.19
C THR A 139 -12.59 4.53 -7.66
N HIS A 140 -11.97 5.65 -8.04
CA HIS A 140 -12.67 6.84 -8.51
C HIS A 140 -13.53 6.57 -9.75
N ASP A 141 -13.08 5.70 -10.65
CA ASP A 141 -13.79 5.36 -11.89
C ASP A 141 -15.15 4.67 -11.62
N PHE A 142 -15.28 3.98 -10.48
CA PHE A 142 -16.50 3.28 -10.07
C PHE A 142 -17.26 3.96 -8.92
N ALA A 143 -16.56 4.71 -8.08
CA ALA A 143 -17.07 5.46 -6.94
C ALA A 143 -16.43 6.87 -6.89
N PRO A 144 -16.92 7.80 -7.73
CA PRO A 144 -16.35 9.14 -7.82
C PRO A 144 -16.39 9.86 -6.47
N ASN A 145 -15.30 10.59 -6.18
CA ASN A 145 -15.12 11.35 -4.92
C ASN A 145 -15.12 10.48 -3.65
N SER A 146 -14.68 9.23 -3.74
CA SER A 146 -14.36 8.44 -2.55
C SER A 146 -13.27 9.15 -1.72
N GLN A 147 -13.67 9.76 -0.61
CA GLN A 147 -12.76 10.44 0.31
C GLN A 147 -11.72 9.45 0.86
N GLU A 148 -12.15 8.24 1.22
CA GLU A 148 -11.30 7.19 1.76
C GLU A 148 -10.18 6.79 0.79
N ALA A 149 -10.47 6.76 -0.52
CA ALA A 149 -9.46 6.47 -1.54
C ALA A 149 -8.42 7.61 -1.65
N GLN A 150 -8.88 8.86 -1.56
CA GLN A 150 -8.00 10.04 -1.61
C GLN A 150 -7.11 10.12 -0.36
N GLU A 151 -7.67 9.83 0.81
CA GLU A 151 -6.94 9.76 2.08
C GLU A 151 -5.86 8.68 2.04
N ALA A 152 -6.20 7.46 1.61
CA ALA A 152 -5.22 6.38 1.50
C ALA A 152 -4.04 6.75 0.57
N ALA A 153 -4.31 7.35 -0.58
CA ALA A 153 -3.25 7.80 -1.48
C ALA A 153 -2.42 8.95 -0.89
N ALA A 154 -3.04 9.89 -0.18
CA ALA A 154 -2.34 11.00 0.46
C ALA A 154 -1.44 10.54 1.62
N GLU A 155 -1.95 9.63 2.46
CA GLU A 155 -1.21 9.00 3.55
C GLU A 155 0.00 8.22 3.03
N ALA A 156 -0.18 7.40 1.99
CA ALA A 156 0.92 6.65 1.40
C ALA A 156 2.03 7.57 0.84
N ASN A 157 1.65 8.69 0.19
CA ASN A 157 2.62 9.70 -0.26
C ASN A 157 3.33 10.40 0.91
N SER A 158 2.61 10.70 1.99
CA SER A 158 3.19 11.25 3.22
C SER A 158 4.22 10.30 3.83
N ALA A 159 3.91 9.00 3.88
CA ALA A 159 4.83 7.97 4.35
C ALA A 159 6.08 7.86 3.47
N ALA A 160 5.92 7.88 2.13
CA ALA A 160 7.06 7.87 1.22
C ALA A 160 8.02 9.05 1.43
N MET A 161 7.49 10.27 1.68
CA MET A 161 8.32 11.44 2.00
C MET A 161 9.07 11.25 3.33
N ARG A 162 8.41 10.75 4.38
CA ARG A 162 9.08 10.47 5.66
C ARG A 162 10.21 9.45 5.52
N ALA A 163 10.01 8.40 4.73
CA ALA A 163 11.05 7.42 4.45
C ALA A 163 12.25 8.06 3.72
N GLU A 164 12.01 8.96 2.77
CA GLU A 164 13.08 9.75 2.11
C GLU A 164 13.82 10.68 3.08
N ASP A 165 13.10 11.31 4.01
CA ASP A 165 13.67 12.18 5.02
C ASP A 165 14.61 11.40 5.95
N ALA A 166 14.22 10.19 6.39
CA ALA A 166 15.05 9.30 7.20
C ALA A 166 16.36 8.88 6.50
N VAL A 167 16.31 8.69 5.17
CA VAL A 167 17.52 8.46 4.34
C VAL A 167 18.40 9.70 4.27
N THR A 168 17.78 10.88 4.09
CA THR A 168 18.50 12.13 3.82
C THR A 168 19.13 12.71 5.08
N ALA A 169 18.48 12.57 6.24
CA ALA A 169 18.95 13.07 7.53
C ALA A 169 20.34 12.51 7.92
N ALA A 170 20.68 11.29 7.52
CA ALA A 170 21.99 10.70 7.77
C ALA A 170 23.08 11.07 6.77
N LYS A 171 22.74 11.78 5.68
CA LYS A 171 23.71 12.24 4.66
C LYS A 171 24.23 13.65 4.96
N VAL A 172 23.77 14.28 6.05
CA VAL A 172 24.27 15.58 6.51
C VAL A 172 25.51 15.34 7.39
N PRO A 173 26.70 15.84 7.00
CA PRO A 173 27.96 15.60 7.70
C PRO A 173 28.08 16.31 9.04
#